data_AF-A0A2G9SBI7-F1
#
_entry.id   AF-A0A2G9SBI7-F1
#
_cell.length_a   1.000
_cell.length_b   1.000
_cell.length_c   1.000
_cell.angle_alpha   90.00
_cell.angle_beta   90.00
_cell.angle_gamma   90.00
#
_symmetry.space_group_name_H-M   'P 1'
#
loop_
_entity.id
_entity.type
_entity.pdbx_description
1 polymer ?
#
loop_
_entity_poly.entity_id
_entity_poly.type
_entity_poly.pdbx_seq_one_letter_code
_entity_poly.pdbx_strand_id
1 'polypeptide(L)'
;MRAVRSSIPVHRICAVERVDENAFQQPNMMQIITQDAETQGCHIMYIQCKNVNELNQWLSALRKVSLCNQNLLPTYHQGAYRNSHWTCCLQSDRTVRGCSRTHLAVTLGDWSDPLDPDAEAQVLYRHLLLVKDMLRNKYLDGADGVATGKAESRGPTEKGFEGLIASSAARRLLTIIEDLQRAHQVFERREREEAPNHSNCI
;
A
#
# COMPACT_ATOMS: atom_id res chain seq x y z
N MET A 1 6.89 -39.14 -4.32
CA MET A 1 5.63 -38.38 -4.09
C MET A 1 4.75 -38.53 -5.31
N ARG A 2 3.54 -39.08 -5.17
CA ARG A 2 2.57 -39.15 -6.26
C ARG A 2 1.94 -37.75 -6.37
N ALA A 3 2.19 -37.06 -7.49
CA ALA A 3 1.57 -35.76 -7.72
C ALA A 3 0.05 -35.96 -7.84
N VAL A 4 -0.70 -35.50 -6.84
CA VAL A 4 -2.16 -35.41 -6.94
C VAL A 4 -2.45 -34.25 -7.89
N ARG A 5 -2.99 -34.55 -9.06
CA ARG A 5 -3.49 -33.54 -9.99
C ARG A 5 -4.94 -33.24 -9.60
N SER A 6 -5.16 -32.06 -9.02
CA SER A 6 -6.48 -31.49 -8.86
C SER A 6 -6.74 -30.49 -9.99
N SER A 7 -8.02 -30.31 -10.34
CA SER A 7 -8.46 -29.34 -11.34
C SER A 7 -9.71 -28.62 -10.84
N ILE A 8 -9.77 -27.31 -11.03
CA ILE A 8 -10.90 -26.49 -10.64
C ILE A 8 -11.62 -26.04 -11.91
N PRO A 9 -12.89 -26.43 -12.12
CA PRO A 9 -13.68 -25.89 -13.23
C PRO A 9 -13.87 -24.38 -13.06
N VAL A 10 -13.59 -23.61 -14.10
CA VAL A 10 -13.67 -22.13 -14.06
C VAL A 10 -15.04 -21.65 -13.60
N HIS A 11 -16.12 -22.26 -14.06
CA HIS A 11 -17.50 -21.89 -13.69
C HIS A 11 -17.81 -22.03 -12.19
N ARG A 12 -16.98 -22.77 -11.42
CA ARG A 12 -17.14 -22.90 -9.97
C ARG A 12 -16.41 -21.81 -9.20
N ILE A 13 -15.57 -21.01 -9.84
CA ILE A 13 -14.87 -19.90 -9.18
C ILE A 13 -15.88 -18.82 -8.82
N CYS A 14 -15.90 -18.45 -7.55
CA CYS A 14 -16.82 -17.47 -6.98
C CYS A 14 -16.12 -16.16 -6.61
N ALA A 15 -14.82 -16.21 -6.29
CA ALA A 15 -14.00 -15.02 -6.08
C ALA A 15 -12.51 -15.37 -6.23
N VAL A 16 -11.71 -14.39 -6.64
CA VAL A 16 -10.25 -14.52 -6.77
C VAL A 16 -9.61 -13.24 -6.25
N GLU A 17 -8.93 -13.35 -5.12
CA GLU A 17 -8.55 -12.18 -4.33
C GLU A 17 -7.16 -12.29 -3.72
N ARG A 18 -6.56 -11.13 -3.41
CA ARG A 18 -5.34 -11.06 -2.61
C ARG A 18 -5.67 -11.43 -1.16
N VAL A 19 -4.69 -12.06 -0.50
CA VAL A 19 -4.76 -12.42 0.92
C VAL A 19 -3.86 -11.49 1.69
N ASP A 20 -4.33 -11.06 2.86
CA ASP A 20 -3.59 -10.25 3.81
C ASP A 20 -2.31 -11.00 4.25
N GLU A 21 -1.16 -10.32 4.24
CA GLU A 21 0.12 -10.91 4.64
C GLU A 21 0.07 -11.45 6.07
N ASN A 22 -0.74 -10.83 6.94
CA ASN A 22 -0.94 -11.26 8.33
C ASN A 22 -1.64 -12.62 8.45
N ALA A 23 -2.34 -13.10 7.41
CA ALA A 23 -3.05 -14.37 7.45
C ALA A 23 -2.10 -15.59 7.56
N PHE A 24 -0.97 -15.52 6.86
CA PHE A 24 0.01 -16.61 6.78
C PHE A 24 1.43 -16.18 7.12
N GLN A 25 1.70 -14.89 7.33
CA GLN A 25 3.04 -14.30 7.43
C GLN A 25 3.88 -14.66 6.20
N GLN A 26 3.24 -14.63 5.03
CA GLN A 26 3.84 -14.94 3.74
C GLN A 26 3.44 -13.84 2.74
N PRO A 27 4.39 -13.32 1.95
CA PRO A 27 4.08 -12.33 0.92
C PRO A 27 3.44 -13.00 -0.30
N ASN A 28 2.83 -12.19 -1.16
CA ASN A 28 2.33 -12.59 -2.48
C ASN A 28 1.29 -13.72 -2.45
N MET A 29 0.46 -13.75 -1.42
CA MET A 29 -0.60 -14.73 -1.25
C MET A 29 -1.87 -14.30 -1.98
N MET A 30 -2.52 -15.25 -2.64
CA MET A 30 -3.87 -15.12 -3.18
C MET A 30 -4.77 -16.26 -2.70
N GLN A 31 -6.08 -16.05 -2.86
CA GLN A 31 -7.08 -17.06 -2.62
C GLN A 31 -8.00 -17.21 -3.83
N ILE A 32 -8.42 -18.46 -4.07
CA ILE A 32 -9.46 -18.82 -5.01
C ILE A 32 -10.60 -19.42 -4.19
N ILE A 33 -11.76 -18.77 -4.21
CA ILE A 33 -12.97 -19.26 -3.57
C ILE A 33 -13.80 -19.98 -4.63
N THR A 34 -14.16 -21.23 -4.37
CA THR A 34 -14.91 -22.09 -5.28
C THR A 34 -16.16 -22.63 -4.61
N GLN A 35 -17.25 -22.77 -5.35
CA GLN A 35 -18.44 -23.44 -4.86
C GLN A 35 -18.34 -24.96 -5.07
N ASP A 36 -18.65 -25.69 -4.02
CA ASP A 36 -18.79 -27.13 -4.03
C ASP A 36 -20.14 -27.53 -4.66
N ALA A 37 -20.12 -28.52 -5.55
CA ALA A 37 -21.29 -28.92 -6.32
C ALA A 37 -22.28 -29.78 -5.51
N GLU A 38 -21.83 -30.45 -4.45
CA GLU A 38 -22.63 -31.40 -3.67
C GLU A 38 -23.23 -30.73 -2.43
N THR A 39 -22.45 -29.86 -1.78
CA THR A 39 -22.80 -29.26 -0.49
C THR A 39 -23.27 -27.81 -0.59
N GLN A 40 -23.20 -27.20 -1.78
CA GLN A 40 -23.36 -25.75 -2.01
C GLN A 40 -22.43 -24.86 -1.15
N GLY A 41 -21.49 -25.46 -0.42
CA GLY A 41 -20.53 -24.77 0.42
C GLY A 41 -19.43 -24.08 -0.40
N CYS A 42 -18.77 -23.10 0.22
CA CYS A 42 -17.59 -22.46 -0.38
C CYS A 42 -16.32 -23.13 0.15
N HIS A 43 -15.45 -23.53 -0.77
CA HIS A 43 -14.09 -23.98 -0.49
C HIS A 43 -13.10 -22.86 -0.85
N ILE A 44 -12.11 -22.62 0.00
CA ILE A 44 -11.08 -21.59 -0.21
C ILE A 44 -9.74 -22.28 -0.39
N MET A 45 -9.06 -22.00 -1.49
CA MET A 45 -7.69 -22.44 -1.74
C MET A 45 -6.74 -21.26 -1.70
N TYR A 46 -5.68 -21.36 -0.90
CA TYR A 46 -4.64 -20.35 -0.80
C TYR A 46 -3.43 -20.74 -1.65
N ILE A 47 -2.87 -19.76 -2.37
CA ILE A 47 -1.73 -19.95 -3.27
C ILE A 47 -0.69 -18.87 -2.96
N GLN A 48 0.55 -19.30 -2.72
CA GLN A 48 1.69 -18.40 -2.67
C GLN A 48 2.29 -18.25 -4.06
N CYS A 49 2.41 -17.02 -4.55
CA CYS A 49 3.10 -16.72 -5.79
C CYS A 49 4.58 -16.40 -5.51
N LYS A 50 5.45 -16.59 -6.50
CA LYS A 50 6.90 -16.34 -6.38
C LYS A 50 7.23 -14.87 -6.11
N ASN A 51 6.47 -13.96 -6.70
CA ASN A 51 6.62 -12.52 -6.55
C ASN A 51 5.31 -11.78 -6.87
N VAL A 52 5.32 -10.46 -6.67
CA VAL A 52 4.13 -9.60 -6.90
C VAL A 52 3.66 -9.60 -8.35
N ASN A 53 4.58 -9.74 -9.31
CA ASN A 53 4.24 -9.77 -10.74
C ASN A 53 3.46 -11.04 -11.10
N GLU A 54 3.92 -12.20 -10.62
CA GLU A 54 3.19 -13.47 -10.81
C GLU A 54 1.82 -13.43 -10.12
N LEU A 55 1.74 -12.90 -8.89
CA LEU A 55 0.48 -12.69 -8.19
C LEU A 55 -0.50 -11.87 -9.04
N ASN A 56 -0.07 -10.72 -9.55
CA ASN A 56 -0.92 -9.83 -10.33
C ASN A 56 -1.35 -10.44 -11.66
N GLN A 57 -0.48 -11.21 -12.32
CA GLN A 57 -0.82 -11.95 -13.53
C GLN A 57 -1.90 -12.99 -13.27
N TRP A 58 -1.77 -13.80 -12.21
CA TRP A 58 -2.77 -14.81 -11.85
C TRP A 58 -4.10 -14.19 -11.45
N LEU A 59 -4.09 -13.15 -10.60
CA LEU A 59 -5.30 -12.41 -10.23
C LEU A 59 -6.02 -11.90 -11.48
N SER A 60 -5.30 -11.25 -12.39
CA SER A 60 -5.87 -10.67 -13.62
C SER A 60 -6.45 -11.74 -14.53
N ALA A 61 -5.70 -12.82 -14.79
CA ALA A 61 -6.13 -13.90 -15.66
C ALA A 61 -7.38 -14.60 -15.11
N LEU A 62 -7.37 -14.96 -13.82
CA LEU A 62 -8.46 -15.69 -13.20
C LEU A 62 -9.73 -14.85 -13.02
N ARG A 63 -9.61 -13.56 -12.66
CA ARG A 63 -10.75 -12.64 -12.62
C ARG A 63 -11.37 -12.47 -14.01
N LYS A 64 -10.55 -12.31 -15.05
CA LYS A 64 -11.03 -12.18 -16.44
C LYS A 64 -11.83 -13.39 -16.91
N VAL A 65 -11.39 -14.60 -16.61
CA VAL A 65 -12.09 -15.83 -17.05
C VAL A 65 -13.29 -16.19 -16.17
N SER A 66 -13.38 -15.67 -14.95
CA SER A 66 -14.50 -15.93 -14.02
C SER A 66 -15.57 -14.83 -14.00
N LEU A 67 -15.37 -13.72 -14.73
CA LEU A 67 -16.24 -12.55 -14.73
C LEU A 67 -17.72 -12.84 -15.03
N CYS A 68 -17.98 -13.84 -15.89
CA CYS A 68 -19.35 -14.21 -16.29
C CYS A 68 -19.95 -15.35 -15.47
N ASN A 69 -19.30 -15.77 -14.39
CA ASN A 69 -19.82 -16.82 -13.52
C ASN A 69 -21.05 -16.30 -12.75
N GLN A 70 -22.08 -17.13 -12.61
CA GLN A 70 -23.34 -16.72 -11.99
C GLN A 70 -23.25 -16.55 -10.46
N ASN A 71 -22.33 -17.28 -9.82
CA ASN A 71 -22.23 -17.36 -8.36
C ASN A 71 -21.04 -16.56 -7.80
N LEU A 72 -20.77 -15.40 -8.39
CA LEU A 72 -19.72 -14.52 -7.88
C LEU A 72 -20.09 -13.97 -6.51
N LEU A 73 -19.18 -14.10 -5.54
CA LEU A 73 -19.37 -13.60 -4.19
C LEU A 73 -19.14 -12.08 -4.19
N PRO A 74 -20.08 -11.28 -3.63
CA PRO A 74 -19.91 -9.82 -3.55
C PRO A 74 -18.91 -9.40 -2.47
N THR A 75 -18.65 -10.28 -1.51
CA THR A 75 -17.78 -10.04 -0.37
C THR A 75 -16.98 -11.28 -0.03
N TYR A 76 -15.77 -11.09 0.49
CA TYR A 76 -14.85 -12.15 0.89
C TYR A 76 -14.08 -11.77 2.17
N HIS A 77 -13.37 -12.74 2.75
CA HIS A 77 -12.45 -12.50 3.86
C HIS A 77 -11.02 -12.41 3.32
N GLN A 78 -10.33 -11.30 3.56
CA GLN A 78 -8.92 -11.14 3.18
C GLN A 78 -7.96 -11.98 4.04
N GLY A 79 -8.41 -12.43 5.20
CA GLY A 79 -7.66 -13.27 6.13
C GLY A 79 -7.91 -14.77 5.95
N ALA A 80 -7.29 -15.57 6.81
CA ALA A 80 -7.53 -17.00 6.89
C ALA A 80 -8.35 -17.34 8.13
N TYR A 81 -9.17 -18.39 8.06
CA TYR A 81 -9.85 -18.92 9.24
C TYR A 81 -8.92 -19.87 10.00
N ARG A 82 -8.39 -19.42 11.15
CA ARG A 82 -7.43 -20.16 11.98
C ARG A 82 -7.70 -19.84 13.45
N ASN A 83 -7.35 -20.75 14.36
CA ASN A 83 -7.58 -20.55 15.80
C ASN A 83 -9.02 -20.15 16.14
N SER A 84 -9.99 -20.77 15.44
CA SER A 84 -11.43 -20.53 15.59
C SER A 84 -11.88 -19.08 15.34
N HIS A 85 -11.16 -18.33 14.51
CA HIS A 85 -11.59 -17.02 14.03
C HIS A 85 -10.99 -16.68 12.66
N TRP A 86 -11.58 -15.70 11.98
CA TRP A 86 -11.00 -15.06 10.80
C TRP A 86 -9.91 -14.07 11.21
N THR A 87 -8.70 -14.18 10.64
CA THR A 87 -7.60 -13.25 10.98
C THR A 87 -7.86 -11.80 10.54
N CYS A 88 -8.80 -11.55 9.63
CA CYS A 88 -9.11 -10.21 9.14
C CYS A 88 -10.15 -9.44 9.96
N CYS A 89 -11.16 -10.12 10.50
CA CYS A 89 -12.29 -9.48 11.18
C CYS A 89 -12.59 -10.08 12.56
N LEU A 90 -11.79 -11.06 13.00
CA LEU A 90 -11.89 -11.77 14.28
C LEU A 90 -13.22 -12.50 14.51
N GLN A 91 -14.05 -12.63 13.48
CA GLN A 91 -15.31 -13.38 13.55
C GLN A 91 -15.04 -14.87 13.78
N SER A 92 -15.73 -15.45 14.74
CA SER A 92 -15.56 -16.87 15.13
C SER A 92 -16.37 -17.84 14.29
N ASP A 93 -17.37 -17.37 13.54
CA ASP A 93 -18.13 -18.20 12.62
C ASP A 93 -17.41 -18.30 11.26
N ARG A 94 -17.05 -19.53 10.86
CA ARG A 94 -16.41 -19.81 9.58
C ARG A 94 -17.31 -19.51 8.38
N THR A 95 -18.63 -19.54 8.55
CA THR A 95 -19.61 -19.38 7.48
C THR A 95 -20.12 -17.94 7.33
N VAL A 96 -19.65 -17.03 8.19
CA VAL A 96 -20.02 -15.62 8.15
C VAL A 96 -19.63 -14.97 6.81
N ARG A 97 -20.48 -14.06 6.34
CA ARG A 97 -20.23 -13.24 5.14
C ARG A 97 -18.87 -12.54 5.23
N GLY A 98 -18.20 -12.42 4.08
CA GLY A 98 -16.93 -11.71 3.94
C GLY A 98 -16.96 -10.28 4.47
N CYS A 99 -15.86 -9.83 5.08
CA CYS A 99 -15.70 -8.48 5.61
C CYS A 99 -15.26 -7.43 4.57
N SER A 100 -14.79 -7.85 3.40
CA SER A 100 -14.25 -6.98 2.34
C SER A 100 -15.02 -7.21 1.03
N ARG A 101 -15.10 -6.20 0.15
CA ARG A 101 -15.76 -6.31 -1.16
C ARG A 101 -14.87 -7.05 -2.15
N THR A 102 -15.47 -7.95 -2.94
CA THR A 102 -14.75 -8.66 -4.02
C THR A 102 -14.49 -7.75 -5.21
N HIS A 103 -13.29 -7.79 -5.77
CA HIS A 103 -12.92 -7.07 -6.98
C HIS A 103 -13.42 -7.84 -8.21
N LEU A 104 -14.70 -7.64 -8.52
CA LEU A 104 -15.36 -8.31 -9.65
C LEU A 104 -14.94 -7.73 -11.01
N ALA A 105 -14.36 -6.53 -11.03
CA ALA A 105 -13.77 -5.93 -12.21
C ALA A 105 -12.43 -5.27 -11.83
N VAL A 106 -11.48 -5.25 -12.76
CA VAL A 106 -10.39 -4.26 -12.71
C VAL A 106 -11.02 -2.93 -13.10
N THR A 107 -11.54 -2.20 -12.13
CA THR A 107 -11.83 -0.78 -12.33
C THR A 107 -10.50 -0.10 -12.61
N LEU A 108 -10.40 0.64 -13.71
CA LEU A 108 -9.20 1.40 -14.10
C LEU A 108 -8.63 2.29 -12.98
N GLY A 109 -9.42 2.59 -11.94
CA GLY A 109 -8.98 3.31 -10.75
C GLY A 109 -8.17 2.51 -9.72
N ASP A 110 -8.15 1.17 -9.80
CA ASP A 110 -7.40 0.30 -8.87
C ASP A 110 -6.10 -0.25 -9.51
N TRP A 111 -5.82 0.12 -10.76
CA TRP A 111 -4.56 -0.18 -11.40
C TRP A 111 -3.52 0.85 -10.94
N SER A 112 -2.76 0.52 -9.90
CA SER A 112 -1.49 1.22 -9.64
C SER A 112 -0.47 0.72 -10.65
N ASP A 113 -0.12 1.54 -11.63
CA ASP A 113 1.01 1.25 -12.51
C ASP A 113 2.26 1.10 -11.62
N PRO A 114 2.91 -0.07 -11.58
CA PRO A 114 4.17 -0.21 -10.86
C PRO A 114 5.31 0.65 -11.46
N LEU A 115 5.07 1.34 -12.58
CA LEU A 115 6.00 2.26 -13.24
C LEU A 115 5.47 3.71 -13.34
N ASP A 116 4.40 4.09 -12.61
CA ASP A 116 3.90 5.48 -12.66
C ASP A 116 4.88 6.46 -11.97
N PRO A 117 5.57 7.34 -12.73
CA PRO A 117 6.52 8.28 -12.16
C PRO A 117 5.84 9.31 -11.25
N ASP A 118 4.55 9.61 -11.46
CA ASP A 118 3.82 10.55 -10.61
C ASP A 118 3.51 9.92 -9.25
N ALA A 119 3.10 8.65 -9.21
CA ALA A 119 2.95 7.91 -7.95
C ALA A 119 4.26 7.80 -7.17
N GLU A 120 5.39 7.51 -7.84
CA GLU A 120 6.71 7.47 -7.20
C GLU A 120 7.12 8.86 -6.67
N ALA A 121 6.92 9.91 -7.47
CA ALA A 121 7.16 11.29 -7.05
C ALA A 121 6.32 11.67 -5.81
N GLN A 122 5.06 11.25 -5.75
CA GLN A 122 4.20 11.48 -4.59
C GLN A 122 4.66 10.71 -3.33
N VAL A 123 5.19 9.49 -3.48
CA VAL A 123 5.81 8.74 -2.38
C VAL A 123 7.04 9.46 -1.85
N LEU A 124 7.94 9.89 -2.75
CA LEU A 124 9.14 10.65 -2.39
C LEU A 124 8.78 11.97 -1.70
N TYR A 125 7.79 12.70 -2.22
CA TYR A 125 7.30 13.94 -1.60
C TYR A 125 6.80 13.71 -0.16
N ARG A 126 5.95 12.70 0.06
CA ARG A 126 5.49 12.35 1.41
C ARG A 126 6.65 12.00 2.35
N HIS A 127 7.62 11.24 1.87
CA HIS A 127 8.80 10.90 2.65
C HIS A 127 9.61 12.14 3.03
N LEU A 128 9.84 13.06 2.07
CA LEU A 128 10.53 14.32 2.31
C LEU A 128 9.81 15.19 3.35
N LEU A 129 8.48 15.23 3.33
CA LEU A 129 7.70 15.94 4.35
C LEU A 129 7.88 15.35 5.74
N LEU A 130 7.89 14.03 5.88
CA LEU A 130 8.12 13.36 7.18
C LEU A 130 9.53 13.64 7.72
N VAL A 131 10.53 13.63 6.84
CA VAL A 131 11.94 13.85 7.21
C VAL A 131 12.20 15.32 7.54
N LYS A 132 11.44 16.27 7.00
CA LYS A 132 11.54 17.71 7.28
C LYS A 132 11.54 18.00 8.79
N ASP A 133 10.57 17.45 9.52
CA ASP A 133 10.44 17.71 10.96
C ASP A 133 11.60 17.09 11.75
N MET A 134 12.07 15.91 11.33
CA MET A 134 13.27 15.28 11.90
C MET A 134 14.53 16.13 11.66
N LEU A 135 14.68 16.71 10.47
CA LEU A 135 15.83 17.57 10.13
C LEU A 135 15.81 18.88 10.91
N ARG A 136 14.63 19.49 11.07
CA ARG A 136 14.43 20.72 11.85
C ARG A 136 14.87 20.52 13.31
N ASN A 137 14.37 19.45 13.94
CA ASN A 137 14.69 19.15 15.34
C ASN A 137 16.18 18.81 15.56
N LYS A 138 16.82 18.12 14.59
CA LYS A 138 18.22 17.69 14.74
C LYS A 138 19.25 18.79 14.49
N TYR A 139 18.97 19.73 13.57
CA TYR A 139 19.99 20.67 13.08
C TYR A 139 19.68 22.15 13.32
N LEU A 140 18.44 22.51 13.69
CA LEU A 140 18.06 23.89 13.99
C LEU A 140 17.77 24.09 15.48
N ASP A 141 17.07 23.16 16.13
CA ASP A 141 16.75 23.28 17.57
C ASP A 141 17.92 22.91 18.51
N GLY A 142 19.02 22.36 17.95
CA GLY A 142 20.26 22.09 18.68
C GLY A 142 21.26 23.26 18.73
N ALA A 143 20.94 24.40 18.10
CA ALA A 143 21.86 25.53 17.95
C ALA A 143 21.67 26.68 18.96
N ASP A 144 20.57 26.72 19.72
CA ASP A 144 20.23 27.83 20.62
C ASP A 144 20.62 27.60 22.10
N GLY A 145 21.32 26.50 22.41
CA GLY A 145 21.88 26.24 23.73
C GLY A 145 23.36 26.60 23.81
N VAL A 146 23.67 27.71 24.49
CA VAL A 146 25.01 28.21 24.89
C VAL A 146 25.64 29.27 23.98
N ALA A 147 25.19 30.52 24.17
CA ALA A 147 25.97 31.72 23.87
C ALA A 147 25.94 32.71 25.04
N THR A 148 26.46 32.30 26.19
CA THR A 148 27.00 33.22 27.20
C THR A 148 28.18 32.56 27.90
N GLY A 149 29.41 32.90 27.48
CA GLY A 149 30.61 32.55 28.25
C GLY A 149 31.89 32.40 27.43
N LYS A 150 32.52 33.54 27.13
CA LYS A 150 33.97 33.79 26.90
C LYS A 150 34.73 32.96 25.84
N ALA A 151 35.36 33.73 24.95
CA ALA A 151 36.31 33.31 23.93
C ALA A 151 37.50 32.51 24.47
N GLU A 152 37.81 31.39 23.80
CA GLU A 152 39.18 30.91 23.60
C GLU A 152 39.27 30.25 22.21
N SER A 153 40.24 30.71 21.43
CA SER A 153 40.54 30.28 20.07
C SER A 153 41.10 28.86 20.05
N ARG A 154 40.32 27.89 19.57
CA ARG A 154 40.84 26.62 19.03
C ARG A 154 40.17 26.37 17.68
N GLY A 155 40.99 26.15 16.65
CA GLY A 155 40.54 25.96 15.27
C GLY A 155 39.59 24.77 15.12
N PRO A 156 38.86 24.69 13.99
CA PRO A 156 37.85 23.65 13.80
C PRO A 156 38.50 22.27 13.85
N THR A 157 38.16 21.46 14.85
CA THR A 157 38.42 20.02 14.85
C THR A 157 37.61 19.37 13.73
N GLU A 158 38.12 18.28 13.13
CA GLU A 158 37.50 17.60 11.97
C GLU A 158 36.01 17.26 12.19
N LYS A 159 35.62 16.88 13.43
CA LYS A 159 34.22 16.66 13.83
C LYS A 159 33.34 17.92 13.74
N GLY A 160 33.90 19.10 14.00
CA GLY A 160 33.20 20.38 13.89
C GLY A 160 32.97 20.78 12.43
N PHE A 161 33.92 20.46 11.54
CA PHE A 161 33.80 20.74 10.11
C PHE A 161 32.74 19.83 9.45
N GLU A 162 32.73 18.53 9.78
CA GLU A 162 31.69 17.60 9.34
C GLU A 162 30.29 18.00 9.85
N GLY A 163 30.19 18.43 11.11
CA GLY A 163 28.94 18.94 11.69
C GLY A 163 28.42 20.21 11.00
N LEU A 164 29.32 21.14 10.66
CA LEU A 164 28.98 22.36 9.92
C LEU A 164 28.55 22.06 8.47
N ILE A 165 29.21 21.12 7.79
CA ILE A 165 28.82 20.66 6.46
C ILE A 165 27.45 19.98 6.51
N ALA A 166 27.22 19.10 7.49
CA ALA A 166 25.95 18.41 7.69
C ALA A 166 24.80 19.39 8.01
N SER A 167 25.05 20.41 8.85
CA SER A 167 24.10 21.48 9.15
C SER A 167 23.78 22.33 7.91
N SER A 168 24.79 22.69 7.12
CA SER A 168 24.61 23.43 5.86
C SER A 168 23.80 22.63 4.82
N ALA A 169 24.10 21.34 4.66
CA ALA A 169 23.36 20.44 3.78
C ALA A 169 21.90 20.26 4.25
N ALA A 170 21.68 20.08 5.57
CA ALA A 170 20.34 19.98 6.15
C ALA A 170 19.53 21.24 5.92
N ARG A 171 20.13 22.43 6.09
CA ARG A 171 19.46 23.72 5.85
C ARG A 171 19.06 23.90 4.38
N ARG A 172 19.93 23.51 3.44
CA ARG A 172 19.61 23.50 2.00
C ARG A 172 18.45 22.55 1.70
N LEU A 173 18.47 21.34 2.26
CA LEU A 173 17.41 20.36 2.05
C LEU A 173 16.06 20.84 2.61
N LEU A 174 16.05 21.46 3.80
CA LEU A 174 14.85 22.08 4.37
C LEU A 174 14.27 23.16 3.45
N THR A 175 15.12 24.03 2.89
CA THR A 175 14.68 25.06 1.93
C THR A 175 14.01 24.44 0.71
N ILE A 176 14.61 23.39 0.13
CA ILE A 176 14.05 22.69 -1.03
C ILE A 176 12.70 22.06 -0.69
N ILE A 177 12.55 21.45 0.49
CA ILE A 177 11.29 20.84 0.91
C ILE A 177 10.20 21.92 1.10
N GLU A 178 10.55 23.08 1.66
CA GLU A 178 9.62 24.21 1.81
C GLU A 178 9.19 24.77 0.45
N ASP A 179 10.11 24.91 -0.50
CA ASP A 179 9.80 25.32 -1.89
C ASP A 179 8.86 24.33 -2.57
N LEU A 180 9.15 23.04 -2.44
CA LEU A 180 8.33 21.97 -2.99
C LEU A 180 6.92 21.96 -2.37
N GLN A 181 6.82 22.19 -1.06
CA GLN A 181 5.53 22.29 -0.38
C GLN A 181 4.72 23.50 -0.85
N ARG A 182 5.36 24.66 -1.06
CA ARG A 182 4.68 25.85 -1.62
C ARG A 182 4.18 25.59 -3.03
N ALA A 183 5.01 25.01 -3.89
CA ALA A 183 4.62 24.65 -5.26
C ALA A 183 3.44 23.68 -5.28
N HIS A 184 3.47 22.64 -4.44
CA HIS A 184 2.38 21.68 -4.31
C HIS A 184 1.07 22.34 -3.86
N GLN A 185 1.11 23.24 -2.87
CA GLN A 185 -0.08 23.98 -2.41
C GLN A 185 -0.67 24.91 -3.48
N VAL A 186 0.18 25.52 -4.32
CA VAL A 186 -0.26 26.33 -5.45
C VAL A 186 -0.95 25.46 -6.49
N PHE A 187 -0.36 24.31 -6.84
CA PHE A 187 -0.96 23.35 -7.75
C PHE A 187 -2.31 22.83 -7.25
N GLU A 188 -2.37 22.39 -5.99
CA GLU A 188 -3.60 21.92 -5.33
C GLU A 188 -4.74 22.94 -5.31
N ARG A 189 -4.43 24.23 -5.12
CA ARG A 189 -5.44 25.29 -5.23
C ARG A 189 -5.95 25.44 -6.65
N ARG A 190 -5.03 25.44 -7.62
CA ARG A 190 -5.36 25.56 -9.03
C ARG A 190 -6.27 24.42 -9.50
N GLU A 191 -5.94 23.18 -9.15
CA GLU A 191 -6.78 22.01 -9.48
C GLU A 191 -8.18 22.12 -8.87
N ARG A 192 -8.29 22.60 -7.62
CA ARG A 192 -9.60 22.85 -6.97
C ARG A 192 -10.41 23.95 -7.64
N GLU A 193 -9.75 24.98 -8.17
CA GLU A 193 -10.39 26.10 -8.87
C GLU A 193 -10.77 25.75 -10.32
N GLU A 194 -10.02 24.84 -10.96
CA GLU A 194 -10.25 24.36 -12.33
C GLU A 194 -11.22 23.15 -12.40
N ALA A 195 -11.58 22.52 -11.28
CA ALA A 195 -12.54 21.42 -11.23
C ALA A 195 -13.97 21.91 -11.62
N PRO A 196 -14.53 21.50 -12.78
CA PRO A 196 -15.84 21.95 -13.20
C PRO A 196 -16.94 21.35 -12.32
N ASN A 197 -17.94 22.16 -11.95
CA ASN A 197 -19.24 21.74 -11.42
C ASN A 197 -19.90 20.72 -12.39
N HIS A 198 -19.54 19.44 -12.31
CA HIS A 198 -20.34 18.35 -12.87
C HIS A 198 -21.39 17.95 -11.82
N SER A 199 -22.27 18.90 -11.52
CA SER A 199 -23.63 18.58 -11.09
C SER A 199 -24.48 18.48 -12.35
N ASN A 200 -25.14 17.33 -12.52
CA ASN A 200 -26.04 16.91 -13.61
C ASN A 200 -25.39 16.18 -14.80
N CYS A 201 -25.42 14.85 -14.76
CA CYS A 201 -26.26 14.06 -15.68
C CYS A 201 -26.39 12.60 -15.21
N ILE A 202 -27.65 12.23 -14.94
CA ILE A 202 -28.34 10.92 -14.99
C ILE A 202 -27.60 9.68 -14.45
#